data_AF-A0A2E8KC82-F1
#
_entry.id   AF-A0A2E8KC82-F1
#
_cell.length_a   1.000
_cell.length_b   1.000
_cell.length_c   1.000
_cell.angle_alpha   90.00
_cell.angle_beta   90.00
_cell.angle_gamma   90.00
#
_symmetry.space_group_name_H-M   'P 1'
#
loop_
_entity.id
_entity.type
_entity.pdbx_description
1 polymer ?
#
loop_
_entity_poly.entity_id
_entity_poly.type
_entity_poly.pdbx_seq_one_letter_code
_entity_poly.pdbx_strand_id
1 'polypeptide(L)' 'MKIPWQSLSESTLSGLVQEFVTREGTEYGVQEVSLDAKVDQVLDQLRSGKIEIVYDEKTETTSLSMVET' A
#
# COMPACT_ATOMS: atom_id res chain seq x y z
N MET A 1 -5.15 14.24 1.58
CA MET A 1 -6.41 13.87 2.24
C MET A 1 -6.40 12.37 2.54
N LYS A 2 -6.76 11.94 3.76
CA LYS A 2 -6.85 10.51 4.11
C LYS A 2 -8.14 9.91 3.55
N ILE A 3 -8.02 8.74 2.90
CA ILE A 3 -9.14 7.99 2.34
C ILE A 3 -9.27 6.64 3.05
N PRO A 4 -10.49 6.20 3.44
CA PRO A 4 -10.71 4.86 3.96
C PRO A 4 -10.39 3.82 2.88
N TRP A 5 -9.55 2.84 3.16
CA TRP A 5 -9.23 1.80 2.18
C TRP A 5 -10.46 0.98 1.76
N GLN A 6 -11.48 0.90 2.61
CA GLN A 6 -12.76 0.25 2.34
C GLN A 6 -13.61 0.98 1.29
N SER A 7 -13.29 2.24 0.96
CA SER A 7 -14.02 2.98 -0.08
C SER A 7 -13.44 2.77 -1.49
N LEU A 8 -12.31 2.07 -1.60
CA LEU A 8 -11.71 1.73 -2.90
C LEU A 8 -12.22 0.39 -3.40
N SER A 9 -12.25 0.24 -4.73
CA SER A 9 -12.44 -1.08 -5.33
C SER A 9 -11.25 -1.98 -5.04
N GLU A 10 -11.48 -3.29 -5.04
CA GLU A 10 -10.43 -4.29 -4.82
C GLU A 10 -9.27 -4.14 -5.83
N SER A 11 -9.58 -3.80 -7.09
CA SER A 11 -8.58 -3.58 -8.14
C SER A 11 -7.72 -2.35 -7.87
N THR A 12 -8.32 -1.23 -7.45
CA THR A 12 -7.58 -0.01 -7.10
C THR A 12 -6.71 -0.24 -5.87
N LEU A 13 -7.28 -0.86 -4.83
CA LEU A 13 -6.54 -1.17 -3.62
C LEU A 13 -5.34 -2.07 -3.91
N SER A 14 -5.55 -3.15 -4.68
CA SER A 14 -4.47 -4.06 -5.08
C SER A 14 -3.39 -3.35 -5.89
N GLY A 15 -3.76 -2.45 -6.81
CA GLY A 15 -2.80 -1.66 -7.59
C GLY A 15 -1.95 -0.74 -6.70
N LEU A 16 -2.55 -0.06 -5.73
CA LEU A 16 -1.84 0.79 -4.77
C LEU A 16 -0.88 -0.03 -3.90
N VAL A 17 -1.32 -1.18 -3.40
CA VAL A 17 -0.48 -2.08 -2.59
C VAL A 17 0.70 -2.60 -3.40
N GLN A 18 0.48 -3.03 -4.64
CA GLN A 18 1.56 -3.48 -5.52
C GLN A 18 2.56 -2.36 -5.81
N GLU A 19 2.08 -1.14 -6.10
CA GLU A 19 2.96 0.01 -6.31
C GLU A 19 3.80 0.29 -5.06
N PHE A 20 3.19 0.28 -3.88
CA PHE A 20 3.86 0.52 -2.62
C PHE A 20 4.94 -0.52 -2.32
N VAL A 21 4.62 -1.81 -2.48
CA VAL A 21 5.58 -2.92 -2.32
C VAL A 21 6.73 -2.83 -3.33
N THR A 22 6.45 -2.37 -4.54
CA THR A 22 7.46 -2.22 -5.60
C THR A 22 8.39 -1.03 -5.33
N ARG A 23 7.85 0.08 -4.81
CA ARG A 23 8.61 1.31 -4.50
C ARG A 23 9.46 1.20 -3.24
N GLU A 24 8.97 0.48 -2.22
CA GLU A 24 9.70 0.21 -0.96
C GLU A 24 10.88 -0.75 -1.14
N GLY A 25 11.12 -1.27 -2.35
CA GLY A 25 12.43 -1.75 -2.78
C GLY A 25 13.12 -2.68 -1.78
N THR A 26 12.54 -3.85 -1.51
CA THR A 26 13.37 -4.99 -1.14
C THR A 26 13.48 -5.87 -2.36
N GLU A 27 14.67 -5.80 -2.96
CA GLU A 27 15.20 -6.59 -4.06
C GLU A 27 14.36 -7.84 -4.35
N TYR A 28 14.05 -8.06 -5.62
CA TYR A 28 13.71 -9.39 -6.15
C TYR A 28 14.93 -10.32 -6.00
N GLY A 29 15.35 -10.55 -4.76
CA GLY A 29 16.36 -11.48 -4.32
C GLY A 29 15.71 -12.85 -4.15
N VAL A 30 16.44 -13.88 -4.50
CA VAL A 30 15.95 -15.24 -4.78
C VAL A 30 15.49 -16.01 -3.52
N GLN A 31 15.27 -15.31 -2.39
CA GLN A 31 14.75 -15.82 -1.12
C GLN A 31 14.37 -14.57 -0.27
N GLU A 32 13.18 -14.33 0.33
CA GLU A 32 12.33 -15.22 1.16
C GLU A 32 10.84 -14.78 1.27
N VAL A 33 10.29 -13.85 0.48
CA VAL A 33 8.86 -13.47 0.58
C VAL A 33 8.26 -13.22 -0.80
N SER A 34 7.27 -14.04 -1.20
CA SER A 34 6.52 -13.85 -2.45
C SER A 34 5.85 -12.48 -2.50
N LEU A 35 5.62 -11.95 -3.71
CA LEU A 35 4.88 -10.70 -3.90
C LEU A 35 3.53 -10.74 -3.17
N ASP A 36 2.77 -11.85 -3.29
CA ASP A 36 1.52 -12.06 -2.55
C ASP A 36 1.67 -11.93 -1.04
N ALA A 37 2.72 -12.50 -0.45
CA ALA A 37 2.94 -12.41 0.99
C ALA A 37 3.28 -10.98 1.45
N LYS A 38 3.96 -10.19 0.61
CA LYS A 38 4.16 -8.75 0.87
C LYS A 38 2.84 -7.96 0.73
N VAL A 39 2.00 -8.33 -0.24
CA VAL A 39 0.66 -7.73 -0.40
C VAL A 39 -0.19 -7.96 0.85
N ASP A 40 -0.24 -9.20 1.35
CA ASP A 40 -0.96 -9.53 2.59
C ASP A 40 -0.43 -8.72 3.79
N GLN A 41 0.90 -8.59 3.93
CA GLN A 41 1.49 -7.78 5.00
C GLN A 41 1.07 -6.30 4.94
N VAL A 42 1.03 -5.71 3.75
CA VAL A 42 0.59 -4.31 3.58
C VAL A 42 -0.91 -4.18 3.87
N LEU A 43 -1.73 -5.16 3.49
CA LEU A 43 -3.15 -5.18 3.83
C LEU A 43 -3.38 -5.27 5.35
N ASP A 44 -2.60 -6.08 6.07
CA ASP A 44 -2.65 -6.13 7.54
C ASP A 44 -2.19 -4.81 8.19
N GLN A 45 -1.18 -4.15 7.62
CA GLN A 45 -0.74 -2.83 8.07
C GLN A 45 -1.81 -1.75 7.83
N LEU A 46 -2.52 -1.80 6.70
CA LEU A 46 -3.68 -0.95 6.41
C LEU A 46 -4.81 -1.18 7.43
N ARG A 47 -5.11 -2.45 7.74
CA ARG A 47 -6.15 -2.82 8.73
C ARG A 47 -5.78 -2.39 10.14
N SER A 48 -4.51 -2.47 10.50
CA SER A 48 -4.01 -2.03 11.81
C SER A 48 -3.76 -0.53 11.93
N GLY A 49 -3.95 0.24 10.83
CA GLY A 49 -3.78 1.69 10.81
C GLY A 49 -2.32 2.16 10.78
N LYS A 50 -1.37 1.25 10.50
CA LYS A 50 0.06 1.57 10.33
C LYS A 50 0.38 2.16 8.96
N ILE A 51 -0.46 1.86 7.97
CA ILE A 51 -0.43 2.47 6.64
C ILE A 51 -1.79 3.14 6.42
N GLU A 52 -1.78 4.27 5.73
CA GLU A 52 -2.97 4.95 5.26
C GLU A 52 -2.94 5.26 3.77
N ILE A 53 -4.13 5.43 3.20
CA ILE A 53 -4.29 5.89 1.83
C ILE A 53 -4.40 7.40 1.85
N VAL A 54 -3.54 8.05 1.08
CA VAL A 54 -3.50 9.50 0.94
C VAL A 54 -3.81 9.86 -0.51
N TYR A 55 -4.76 10.77 -0.68
CA TYR A 55 -5.00 11.46 -1.94
C TYR A 55 -4.35 12.84 -1.90
N ASP A 56 -3.47 13.10 -2.85
CA ASP A 56 -2.88 14.40 -3.09
C ASP A 56 -3.71 15.14 -4.13
N GLU A 57 -4.39 16.22 -3.72
CA GLU A 57 -5.24 17.02 -4.60
C GLU A 57 -4.45 17.84 -5.63
N LYS A 58 -3.16 18.10 -5.39
CA LYS A 58 -2.32 18.88 -6.30
C LYS A 58 -1.83 18.04 -7.47
N THR A 59 -1.52 16.77 -7.20
CA THR A 59 -1.07 15.82 -8.22
C THR A 59 -2.17 14.87 -8.68
N GLU A 60 -3.37 15.00 -8.12
CA GLU A 60 -4.53 14.13 -8.36
C GLU A 60 -4.17 12.64 -8.23
N THR A 61 -3.26 12.32 -7.30
CA THR A 61 -2.68 10.99 -7.15
C THR A 61 -3.11 10.37 -5.83
N THR A 62 -3.48 9.09 -5.88
CA THR A 62 -3.71 8.28 -4.68
C THR A 62 -2.50 7.40 -4.43
N SER A 63 -2.01 7.37 -3.20
CA SER A 63 -0.86 6.56 -2.81
C SER A 63 -1.00 6.04 -1.38
N LEU A 64 -0.18 5.03 -1.04
CA LEU A 64 -0.05 4.53 0.32
C LEU A 64 1.08 5.27 1.03
N SER A 65 0.91 5.53 2.31
CA SER A 65 1.92 6.19 3.15
C SER A 65 1.92 5.57 4.54
N MET A 66 3.10 5.39 5.13
CA MET A 66 3.23 4.92 6.51
C MET A 66 2.77 6.01 7.47
N VAL A 67 2.07 5.60 8.52
CA VAL A 67 1.69 6.48 9.62
C VAL A 67 2.84 6.49 10.62
N GLU A 68 3.64 7.55 10.61
CA GLU A 68 4.65 7.78 11.64
C GLU A 68 3.93 8.01 12.98
N THR A 69 4.21 7.15 13.97
CA THR A 69 3.65 7.22 15.33
C THR A 69 4.44 8.17 16.21
#